data_AF-A0A7C4PMX1-F1
#
_entry.id   AF-A0A7C4PMX1-F1
#
_cell.length_a   1.000
_cell.length_b   1.000
_cell.length_c   1.000
_cell.angle_alpha   90.00
_cell.angle_beta   90.00
_cell.angle_gamma   90.00
#
_symmetry.space_group_name_H-M   'P 1'
#
loop_
_entity.id
_entity.type
_entity.pdbx_description
1 polymer ?
#
loop_
_entity_poly.entity_id
_entity_poly.type
_entity_poly.pdbx_seq_one_letter_code
_entity_poly.pdbx_strand_id
1 'polypeptide(L)'
;MKISFHFQWQWLSLAACLLPAALGAYPEYHAFVVKHSGRPINCAMCHRHPDGPDGAAPGQLGRLTPEAQERLGRARSAFEPGVKVDSPILNEFGNHMVQALGRKQLMELKMAPEQLAERLPADSDLDGDGIPNVREFLDGTHPLNRNDGHPWLLFRHNLSRNLTQIALTLAATAAGLWGLGHLLRGFASATQLKEEESEDS
;
A
#
# COMPACT_ATOMS: atom_id res chain seq x y z
N MET A 1 24.99 38.78 60.57
CA MET A 1 25.81 38.66 59.35
C MET A 1 25.90 37.17 58.98
N LYS A 2 25.42 36.82 57.78
CA LYS A 2 25.52 35.55 57.02
C LYS A 2 24.75 34.29 57.50
N ILE A 3 23.72 33.90 56.71
CA ILE A 3 23.57 32.66 55.89
C ILE A 3 22.99 31.49 56.74
N SER A 4 21.85 30.85 56.45
CA SER A 4 21.51 30.06 55.25
C SER A 4 20.01 29.91 55.01
N PHE A 5 19.64 29.93 53.72
CA PHE A 5 18.40 29.42 53.16
C PHE A 5 18.34 27.88 53.30
N HIS A 6 17.17 27.34 53.69
CA HIS A 6 16.81 25.97 53.36
C HIS A 6 15.52 25.95 52.55
N PHE A 7 15.73 25.79 51.24
CA PHE A 7 14.78 25.50 50.20
C PHE A 7 14.57 23.97 50.21
N GLN A 8 13.35 23.49 50.44
CA GLN A 8 13.00 22.10 50.15
C GLN A 8 11.77 22.06 49.23
N TRP A 9 12.08 21.82 47.96
CA TRP A 9 11.16 21.33 46.94
C TRP A 9 10.57 19.97 47.36
N GLN A 10 9.26 19.92 47.56
CA GLN A 10 8.48 18.69 47.46
C GLN A 10 7.54 18.82 46.26
N TRP A 11 8.07 18.49 45.08
CA TRP A 11 7.27 18.11 43.91
C TRP A 11 7.84 16.80 43.38
N LEU A 12 7.51 15.71 44.07
CA LEU A 12 7.77 14.35 43.61
C LEU A 12 6.68 13.97 42.60
N SER A 13 6.98 14.30 41.34
CA SER A 13 6.85 13.42 40.17
C SER A 13 5.88 12.25 40.27
N LEU A 14 4.61 12.48 39.90
CA LEU A 14 3.64 11.46 39.52
C LEU A 14 3.36 11.62 38.02
N ALA A 15 4.33 11.22 37.20
CA ALA A 15 4.17 11.15 35.75
C ALA A 15 5.05 10.01 35.22
N ALA A 16 4.67 8.77 35.53
CA ALA A 16 5.27 7.61 34.91
C ALA A 16 4.17 6.60 34.53
N CYS A 17 4.21 6.24 33.26
CA CYS A 17 3.58 5.07 32.65
C CYS A 17 2.08 5.14 32.33
N LEU A 18 1.73 5.93 31.31
CA LEU A 18 0.64 5.57 30.38
C LEU A 18 1.10 5.85 28.94
N LEU A 19 2.04 5.06 28.45
CA LEU A 19 2.15 4.82 27.01
C LEU A 19 1.50 3.47 26.76
N PRO A 20 0.34 3.41 26.08
CA PRO A 20 -0.14 2.15 25.54
C PRO A 20 0.88 1.74 24.49
N ALA A 21 1.72 0.74 24.83
CA ALA A 21 2.39 -0.02 23.81
C ALA A 21 1.27 -0.68 23.02
N ALA A 22 0.92 -0.09 21.86
CA ALA A 22 0.21 -0.82 20.84
C ALA A 22 1.09 -2.05 20.56
N LEU A 23 0.70 -3.18 21.15
CA LEU A 23 1.31 -4.49 20.94
C LEU A 23 1.01 -4.87 19.50
N GLY A 24 1.71 -4.23 18.55
CA GLY A 24 1.78 -4.73 17.19
C GLY A 24 2.37 -6.12 17.29
N ALA A 25 1.70 -7.10 16.69
CA ALA A 25 2.11 -8.51 16.76
C ALA A 25 3.53 -8.81 16.22
N TYR A 26 4.22 -7.79 15.68
CA TYR A 26 5.54 -7.86 15.04
C TYR A 26 6.34 -6.55 15.27
N PRO A 27 6.85 -6.31 16.50
CA PRO A 27 7.52 -5.06 16.86
C PRO A 27 8.83 -4.83 16.09
N GLU A 28 9.52 -5.89 15.67
CA GLU A 28 10.77 -5.82 14.91
C GLU A 28 10.53 -5.27 13.50
N TYR A 29 9.50 -5.77 12.83
CA TYR A 29 9.10 -5.27 11.52
C TYR A 29 8.62 -3.82 11.61
N HIS A 30 7.82 -3.48 12.63
CA HIS A 30 7.39 -2.10 12.83
C HIS A 30 8.58 -1.16 13.03
N ALA A 31 9.55 -1.54 13.88
CA ALA A 31 10.77 -0.76 14.10
C ALA A 31 11.60 -0.62 12.81
N PHE A 32 11.68 -1.69 12.02
CA PHE A 32 12.34 -1.68 10.73
C PHE A 32 11.69 -0.71 9.75
N VAL A 33 10.37 -0.80 9.55
CA VAL A 33 9.63 0.06 8.62
C VAL A 33 9.70 1.52 9.04
N VAL A 34 9.52 1.83 10.32
CA VAL A 34 9.64 3.21 10.83
C VAL A 34 11.03 3.77 10.55
N LYS A 35 12.08 2.97 10.74
CA LYS A 35 13.47 3.38 10.46
C LYS A 35 13.73 3.60 8.96
N HIS A 36 13.14 2.81 8.08
CA HIS A 36 13.47 2.82 6.64
C HIS A 36 12.57 3.73 5.80
N SER A 37 11.28 3.80 6.13
CA SER A 37 10.27 4.54 5.37
C SER A 37 9.75 5.79 6.10
N GLY A 38 9.94 5.88 7.41
CA GLY A 38 9.32 6.89 8.25
C GLY A 38 7.81 6.69 8.47
N ARG A 39 7.22 5.61 7.93
CA ARG A 39 5.79 5.32 8.08
C ARG A 39 5.54 4.50 9.36
N PRO A 40 4.62 4.91 10.24
CA PRO A 40 4.27 4.15 11.44
C PRO A 40 3.25 3.02 11.14
N ILE A 41 3.12 2.59 9.89
CA ILE A 41 2.03 1.72 9.43
C ILE A 41 2.59 0.31 9.18
N ASN A 42 1.86 -0.69 9.63
CA ASN A 42 2.24 -2.10 9.59
C ASN A 42 1.40 -2.90 8.58
N CYS A 43 1.16 -2.35 7.38
CA CYS A 43 0.18 -2.91 6.44
C CYS A 43 0.65 -4.15 5.67
N ALA A 44 1.94 -4.52 5.72
CA ALA A 44 2.44 -5.74 5.09
C ALA A 44 2.30 -7.00 5.96
N MET A 45 1.41 -6.97 6.96
CA MET A 45 1.25 -8.08 7.90
C MET A 45 0.56 -9.28 7.27
N CYS A 46 0.97 -10.48 7.69
CA CYS A 46 0.56 -11.75 7.07
C CYS A 46 -0.91 -12.14 7.31
N HIS A 47 -1.62 -11.45 8.20
CA HIS A 47 -2.91 -11.90 8.70
C HIS A 47 -4.09 -11.33 7.94
N ARG A 48 -5.16 -12.11 7.86
CA ARG A 48 -6.43 -11.69 7.28
C ARG A 48 -7.16 -10.67 8.17
N HIS A 49 -7.06 -10.83 9.48
CA HIS A 49 -7.65 -9.93 10.46
C HIS A 49 -6.58 -8.99 11.04
N PRO A 50 -6.85 -7.68 11.19
CA PRO A 50 -5.88 -6.71 11.70
C PRO A 50 -5.39 -7.01 13.12
N ASP A 51 -6.28 -7.53 13.97
CA ASP A 51 -5.95 -7.89 15.36
C ASP A 51 -5.16 -9.21 15.49
N GLY A 52 -4.79 -9.82 14.36
CA GLY A 52 -4.07 -11.08 14.33
C GLY A 52 -4.98 -12.32 14.32
N PRO A 53 -4.39 -13.53 14.47
CA PRO A 53 -5.07 -14.79 14.22
C PRO A 53 -5.99 -15.24 15.37
N ASP A 54 -5.81 -14.70 16.57
CA ASP A 54 -6.54 -15.11 17.77
C ASP A 54 -7.84 -14.32 17.93
N GLY A 55 -8.94 -15.00 18.27
CA GLY A 55 -10.26 -14.38 18.48
C GLY A 55 -11.37 -15.07 17.69
N ALA A 56 -12.57 -14.47 17.71
CA ALA A 56 -13.78 -15.03 17.10
C ALA A 56 -14.33 -14.18 15.94
N ALA A 57 -13.55 -13.23 15.42
CA ALA A 57 -13.91 -12.48 14.23
C ALA A 57 -13.63 -13.29 12.94
N PRO A 58 -14.20 -12.92 11.78
CA PRO A 58 -13.88 -13.55 10.51
C PRO A 58 -12.38 -13.50 10.21
N GLY A 59 -11.80 -14.64 9.83
CA GLY A 59 -10.35 -14.76 9.60
C GLY A 59 -9.52 -15.04 10.87
N GLN A 60 -10.17 -15.24 12.02
CA GLN A 60 -9.54 -15.65 13.27
C GLN A 60 -9.88 -17.10 13.64
N LEU A 61 -9.06 -17.72 14.49
CA LEU A 61 -9.11 -19.14 14.85
C LEU A 61 -10.46 -19.58 15.42
N GLY A 62 -11.10 -18.76 16.26
CA GLY A 62 -12.33 -19.08 16.97
C GLY A 62 -13.59 -19.08 16.09
N ARG A 63 -13.49 -18.65 14.83
CA ARG A 63 -14.61 -18.64 13.86
C ARG A 63 -14.35 -19.50 12.62
N LEU A 64 -13.29 -20.31 12.63
CA LEU A 64 -13.03 -21.23 11.52
C LEU A 64 -14.04 -22.37 11.50
N THR A 65 -14.58 -22.68 10.32
CA THR A 65 -15.35 -23.90 10.09
C THR A 65 -14.43 -25.13 10.12
N PRO A 66 -14.95 -26.35 10.27
CA PRO A 66 -14.14 -27.57 10.19
C PRO A 66 -13.29 -27.64 8.91
N GLU A 67 -13.85 -27.26 7.75
CA GLU A 67 -13.14 -27.26 6.46
C GLU A 67 -12.03 -26.20 6.44
N ALA A 68 -12.27 -25.03 7.03
CA ALA A 68 -11.26 -24.00 7.19
C ALA A 68 -10.14 -24.45 8.14
N GLN A 69 -10.47 -25.21 9.18
CA GLN A 69 -9.50 -25.75 10.11
C GLN A 69 -8.61 -26.83 9.45
N GLU A 70 -9.15 -27.64 8.56
CA GLU A 70 -8.35 -28.56 7.72
C GLU A 70 -7.44 -27.81 6.75
N ARG A 71 -7.95 -26.76 6.07
CA ARG A 71 -7.14 -25.88 5.21
C ARG A 71 -5.98 -25.27 6.00
N LEU A 72 -6.26 -24.79 7.21
CA LEU A 72 -5.24 -24.30 8.12
C LEU A 72 -4.24 -25.39 8.51
N GLY A 73 -4.69 -26.61 8.76
CA GLY A 73 -3.82 -27.77 9.00
C GLY A 73 -2.84 -28.01 7.85
N ARG A 74 -3.34 -28.01 6.61
CA ARG A 74 -2.51 -28.14 5.40
C ARG A 74 -1.55 -26.97 5.22
N ALA A 75 -2.00 -25.74 5.45
CA ALA A 75 -1.14 -24.56 5.40
C ALA A 75 -0.03 -24.64 6.47
N ARG A 76 -0.34 -25.15 7.66
CA ARG A 76 0.65 -25.39 8.74
C ARG A 76 1.64 -26.50 8.39
N SER A 77 1.31 -27.45 7.53
CA SER A 77 2.25 -28.49 7.10
C SER A 77 3.14 -28.08 5.92
N ALA A 78 2.96 -26.89 5.34
CA ALA A 78 3.78 -26.38 4.24
C ALA A 78 5.16 -25.88 4.73
N PHE A 79 6.01 -26.80 5.17
CA PHE A 79 7.35 -26.47 5.70
C PHE A 79 8.32 -26.03 4.61
N GLU A 80 8.22 -26.64 3.43
CA GLU A 80 9.07 -26.40 2.26
C GLU A 80 8.41 -25.44 1.26
N PRO A 81 9.20 -24.71 0.46
CA PRO A 81 8.68 -23.81 -0.58
C PRO A 81 8.00 -24.56 -1.73
N GLY A 82 7.17 -23.85 -2.50
CA GLY A 82 6.48 -24.35 -3.68
C GLY A 82 5.18 -25.10 -3.41
N VAL A 83 4.85 -25.37 -2.15
CA VAL A 83 3.56 -25.95 -1.76
C VAL A 83 2.48 -24.89 -1.89
N LYS A 84 1.38 -25.19 -2.58
CA LYS A 84 0.22 -24.28 -2.64
C LYS A 84 -0.36 -24.09 -1.24
N VAL A 85 -0.31 -22.86 -0.73
CA VAL A 85 -0.80 -22.51 0.60
C VAL A 85 -2.08 -21.71 0.49
N ASP A 86 -3.09 -22.14 1.25
CA ASP A 86 -4.37 -21.45 1.35
C ASP A 86 -4.84 -21.45 2.80
N SER A 87 -4.23 -20.59 3.59
CA SER A 87 -4.56 -20.40 4.99
C SER A 87 -5.74 -19.44 5.14
N PRO A 88 -6.78 -19.78 5.92
CA PRO A 88 -7.90 -18.89 6.20
C PRO A 88 -7.54 -17.75 7.17
N ILE A 89 -6.43 -17.87 7.91
CA ILE A 89 -5.97 -16.86 8.87
C ILE A 89 -4.94 -15.90 8.27
N LEU A 90 -4.33 -16.29 7.14
CA LEU A 90 -3.41 -15.42 6.42
C LEU A 90 -4.18 -14.64 5.35
N ASN A 91 -3.73 -13.43 5.07
CA ASN A 91 -4.12 -12.74 3.85
C ASN A 91 -3.36 -13.35 2.66
N GLU A 92 -3.64 -12.82 1.47
CA GLU A 92 -3.03 -13.33 0.24
C GLU A 92 -1.51 -13.17 0.23
N PHE A 93 -0.99 -12.02 0.68
CA PHE A 93 0.45 -11.80 0.83
C PHE A 93 1.09 -12.79 1.81
N GLY A 94 0.46 -13.06 2.95
CA GLY A 94 0.90 -14.07 3.91
C GLY A 94 0.94 -15.47 3.32
N ASN A 95 -0.08 -15.87 2.56
CA ASN A 95 -0.08 -17.15 1.83
C ASN A 95 1.04 -17.20 0.79
N HIS A 96 1.23 -16.11 0.04
CA HIS A 96 2.31 -15.98 -0.94
C HIS A 96 3.69 -16.12 -0.29
N MET A 97 3.94 -15.52 0.88
CA MET A 97 5.20 -15.67 1.61
C MET A 97 5.46 -17.13 2.01
N VAL A 98 4.46 -17.82 2.57
CA VAL A 98 4.61 -19.23 2.95
C VAL A 98 4.79 -20.12 1.72
N GLN A 99 4.09 -19.84 0.62
CA GLN A 99 4.28 -20.58 -0.63
C GLN A 99 5.66 -20.36 -1.24
N ALA A 100 6.20 -19.14 -1.18
CA ALA A 100 7.50 -18.80 -1.75
C ALA A 100 8.68 -19.35 -0.93
N LEU A 101 8.60 -19.28 0.40
CA LEU A 101 9.73 -19.58 1.31
C LEU A 101 9.57 -20.89 2.07
N GLY A 102 8.34 -21.39 2.19
CA GLY A 102 8.00 -22.41 3.18
C GLY A 102 7.95 -21.83 4.60
N ARG A 103 7.24 -22.52 5.50
CA ARG A 103 7.12 -22.07 6.90
C ARG A 103 8.45 -22.08 7.64
N LYS A 104 9.34 -23.03 7.33
CA LYS A 104 10.61 -23.17 8.06
C LYS A 104 11.44 -21.89 7.93
N GLN A 105 11.68 -21.47 6.70
CA GLN A 105 12.45 -20.27 6.40
C GLN A 105 11.74 -19.00 6.86
N LEU A 106 10.41 -18.91 6.71
CA LEU A 106 9.66 -17.75 7.21
C LEU A 106 9.79 -17.59 8.73
N MET A 107 9.79 -18.70 9.49
CA MET A 107 9.99 -18.65 10.95
C MET A 107 11.43 -18.30 11.34
N GLU A 108 12.43 -18.70 10.56
CA GLU A 108 13.83 -18.33 10.75
C GLU A 108 14.07 -16.83 10.51
N LEU A 109 13.41 -16.26 9.49
CA LEU A 109 13.62 -14.89 9.04
C LEU A 109 12.63 -13.87 9.65
N LYS A 110 11.62 -14.29 10.41
CA LYS A 110 10.57 -13.40 10.93
C LYS A 110 11.10 -12.21 11.75
N MET A 111 12.27 -12.36 12.38
CA MET A 111 12.91 -11.32 13.21
C MET A 111 13.91 -10.47 12.43
N ALA A 112 14.15 -10.79 11.16
CA ALA A 112 15.13 -10.17 10.28
C ALA A 112 14.44 -9.68 9.00
N PRO A 113 13.66 -8.58 9.06
CA PRO A 113 12.84 -8.12 7.95
C PRO A 113 13.64 -7.82 6.67
N GLU A 114 14.87 -7.32 6.78
CA GLU A 114 15.78 -7.13 5.64
C GLU A 114 16.07 -8.45 4.92
N GLN A 115 16.48 -9.48 5.67
CA GLN A 115 16.78 -10.79 5.12
C GLN A 115 15.52 -11.51 4.61
N LEU A 116 14.37 -11.25 5.23
CA LEU A 116 13.09 -11.75 4.74
C LEU A 116 12.79 -11.16 3.35
N ALA A 117 12.93 -9.83 3.20
CA ALA A 117 12.71 -9.14 1.94
C ALA A 117 13.63 -9.65 0.81
N GLU A 118 14.90 -9.92 1.10
CA GLU A 118 15.86 -10.48 0.14
C GLU A 118 15.47 -11.86 -0.40
N ARG A 119 14.70 -12.63 0.36
CA ARG A 119 14.29 -13.99 -0.02
C ARG A 119 12.94 -14.02 -0.73
N LEU A 120 12.13 -12.97 -0.61
CA LEU A 120 10.83 -12.91 -1.25
C LEU A 120 10.97 -12.76 -2.78
N PRO A 121 10.01 -13.26 -3.58
CA PRO A 121 10.03 -13.12 -5.04
C PRO A 121 9.98 -11.64 -5.45
N ALA A 122 11.04 -11.17 -6.11
CA ALA A 122 11.21 -9.77 -6.47
C ALA A 122 10.29 -9.27 -7.59
N ASP A 123 9.68 -10.19 -8.35
CA ASP A 123 8.78 -9.93 -9.48
C ASP A 123 7.30 -10.07 -9.10
N SER A 124 6.99 -10.43 -7.86
CA SER A 124 5.62 -10.58 -7.38
C SER A 124 4.97 -9.22 -7.13
N ASP A 125 3.81 -8.99 -7.73
CA ASP A 125 2.96 -7.79 -7.62
C ASP A 125 1.51 -8.30 -7.53
N LEU A 126 0.98 -8.40 -6.30
CA LEU A 126 -0.29 -9.11 -6.04
C LEU A 126 -1.52 -8.27 -6.38
N ASP A 127 -1.46 -6.95 -6.25
CA ASP A 127 -2.56 -6.05 -6.61
C ASP A 127 -2.43 -5.44 -8.02
N GLY A 128 -1.31 -5.70 -8.68
CA GLY A 128 -1.05 -5.32 -10.06
C GLY A 128 -0.89 -3.81 -10.22
N ASP A 129 -0.49 -3.07 -9.20
CA ASP A 129 -0.28 -1.62 -9.30
C ASP A 129 1.01 -1.24 -10.05
N GLY A 130 1.92 -2.20 -10.22
CA GLY A 130 3.22 -2.08 -10.88
C GLY A 130 4.41 -1.95 -9.92
N ILE A 131 4.17 -1.91 -8.61
CA ILE A 131 5.16 -1.89 -7.54
C ILE A 131 5.30 -3.33 -7.01
N PRO A 132 6.52 -3.91 -6.98
CA PRO A 132 6.68 -5.24 -6.44
C PRO A 132 6.36 -5.31 -4.94
N ASN A 133 5.72 -6.40 -4.51
CA ASN A 133 5.36 -6.64 -3.10
C ASN A 133 6.56 -6.54 -2.15
N VAL A 134 7.76 -6.93 -2.60
CA VAL A 134 9.01 -6.80 -1.81
C VAL A 134 9.35 -5.34 -1.57
N ARG A 135 9.18 -4.50 -2.58
CA ARG A 135 9.39 -3.06 -2.45
C ARG A 135 8.38 -2.49 -1.46
N GLU A 136 7.14 -2.95 -1.54
CA GLU A 136 6.10 -2.47 -0.64
C GLU A 136 6.29 -2.89 0.81
N PHE A 137 6.72 -4.13 1.03
CA PHE A 137 7.14 -4.64 2.33
C PHE A 137 8.27 -3.79 2.93
N LEU A 138 9.25 -3.37 2.11
CA LEU A 138 10.33 -2.49 2.57
C LEU A 138 9.87 -1.05 2.83
N ASP A 139 8.95 -0.54 1.99
CA ASP A 139 8.42 0.82 2.08
C ASP A 139 7.30 0.97 3.12
N GLY A 140 6.85 -0.12 3.76
CA GLY A 140 5.76 -0.10 4.74
C GLY A 140 4.38 0.17 4.12
N THR A 141 4.22 -0.12 2.84
CA THR A 141 2.98 -0.03 2.07
C THR A 141 2.19 -1.34 2.10
N HIS A 142 1.00 -1.38 1.50
CA HIS A 142 0.12 -2.54 1.57
C HIS A 142 0.13 -3.36 0.27
N PRO A 143 0.70 -4.59 0.27
CA PRO A 143 0.88 -5.41 -0.95
C PRO A 143 -0.39 -5.94 -1.64
N LEU A 144 -1.56 -5.52 -1.18
CA LEU A 144 -2.87 -5.98 -1.68
C LEU A 144 -3.80 -4.78 -1.94
N ASN A 145 -3.28 -3.56 -1.87
CA ASN A 145 -4.03 -2.34 -2.06
C ASN A 145 -3.29 -1.42 -3.02
N ARG A 146 -3.74 -1.46 -4.27
CA ARG A 146 -3.22 -0.69 -5.41
C ARG A 146 -3.12 0.82 -5.21
N ASN A 147 -3.76 1.37 -4.17
CA ASN A 147 -3.72 2.80 -3.85
C ASN A 147 -2.80 3.16 -2.68
N ASP A 148 -2.15 2.18 -2.05
CA ASP A 148 -1.31 2.37 -0.88
C ASP A 148 0.14 2.00 -1.18
N GLY A 149 0.74 2.64 -2.19
CA GLY A 149 2.13 2.47 -2.61
C GLY A 149 2.95 3.74 -2.43
N HIS A 150 4.22 3.73 -2.85
CA HIS A 150 5.03 4.95 -2.86
C HIS A 150 4.44 5.96 -3.88
N PRO A 151 4.09 7.21 -3.48
CA PRO A 151 3.30 8.11 -4.32
C PRO A 151 3.88 8.36 -5.71
N TRP A 152 5.21 8.54 -5.81
CA TRP A 152 5.86 8.78 -7.08
C TRP A 152 5.91 7.53 -7.99
N LEU A 153 6.03 6.33 -7.40
CA LEU A 153 6.01 5.10 -8.18
C LEU A 153 4.61 4.86 -8.71
N LEU A 154 3.59 4.97 -7.85
CA LEU A 154 2.19 4.91 -8.25
C LEU A 154 1.87 5.89 -9.38
N PHE A 155 2.28 7.16 -9.24
CA PHE A 155 2.07 8.16 -10.28
C PHE A 155 2.72 7.73 -11.60
N ARG A 156 3.99 7.30 -11.58
CA ARG A 156 4.72 6.87 -12.77
C ARG A 156 4.07 5.66 -13.43
N HIS A 157 3.67 4.65 -12.66
CA HIS A 157 3.02 3.44 -13.18
C HIS A 157 1.61 3.74 -13.73
N ASN A 158 0.84 4.59 -13.06
CA ASN A 158 -0.46 5.03 -13.56
C ASN A 158 -0.32 5.89 -14.82
N LEU A 159 0.68 6.77 -14.88
CA LEU A 159 0.95 7.58 -16.06
C LEU A 159 1.33 6.72 -17.27
N SER A 160 2.23 5.74 -17.09
CA SER A 160 2.64 4.85 -18.17
C SER A 160 1.50 3.96 -18.66
N ARG A 161 0.70 3.40 -17.74
CA ARG A 161 -0.46 2.55 -18.05
C ARG A 161 -1.55 3.31 -18.81
N ASN A 162 -1.75 4.59 -18.49
CA ASN A 162 -2.81 5.42 -19.11
C ASN A 162 -2.28 6.34 -20.22
N LEU A 163 -1.01 6.23 -20.62
CA LEU A 163 -0.38 7.15 -21.57
C LEU A 163 -1.12 7.22 -22.90
N THR A 164 -1.62 6.09 -23.40
CA THR A 164 -2.37 6.01 -24.66
C THR A 164 -3.71 6.74 -24.56
N GLN A 165 -4.44 6.56 -23.46
CA GLN A 165 -5.71 7.24 -23.23
C GLN A 165 -5.51 8.75 -23.06
N ILE A 166 -4.46 9.16 -22.32
CA ILE A 166 -4.08 10.55 -22.15
C ILE A 166 -3.74 11.17 -23.51
N ALA A 167 -2.91 10.50 -24.31
CA ALA A 167 -2.54 10.97 -25.64
C ALA A 167 -3.76 11.10 -26.57
N LEU A 168 -4.66 10.12 -26.56
CA LEU A 168 -5.89 10.17 -27.35
C LEU A 168 -6.80 11.33 -26.92
N THR A 169 -6.92 11.55 -25.61
CA THR A 169 -7.73 12.64 -25.04
C THR A 169 -7.17 14.00 -25.44
N LEU A 170 -5.84 14.16 -25.37
CA LEU A 170 -5.16 15.36 -25.83
C LEU A 170 -5.35 15.59 -27.33
N ALA A 171 -5.21 14.54 -28.14
CA ALA A 171 -5.42 14.62 -29.59
C ALA A 171 -6.86 15.01 -29.93
N ALA A 172 -7.85 14.39 -29.28
CA ALA A 172 -9.26 14.72 -29.46
C ALA A 172 -9.57 16.17 -29.05
N THR A 173 -9.00 16.62 -27.92
CA THR A 173 -9.17 18.00 -27.43
C THR A 173 -8.55 19.00 -28.41
N ALA A 174 -7.33 18.73 -28.90
CA ALA A 174 -6.65 19.57 -29.87
C ALA A 174 -7.41 19.63 -31.21
N ALA A 175 -7.86 18.49 -31.72
CA ALA A 175 -8.67 18.41 -32.94
C ALA A 175 -10.00 19.15 -32.80
N GLY A 176 -10.67 19.03 -31.65
CA GLY A 176 -11.91 19.74 -31.36
C GLY A 176 -11.72 21.27 -31.32
N LEU A 177 -10.68 21.75 -30.63
CA LEU A 177 -10.34 23.18 -30.58
C LEU A 177 -9.96 23.71 -31.96
N TRP A 178 -9.18 22.94 -32.74
CA TRP A 178 -8.80 23.29 -34.10
C TRP A 178 -10.02 23.38 -35.04
N GLY A 179 -10.91 22.39 -34.98
CA GLY A 179 -12.14 22.34 -35.76
C GLY A 179 -13.09 23.49 -35.42
N LEU A 180 -13.27 23.80 -34.14
CA LEU A 180 -14.05 24.96 -33.69
C LEU A 180 -13.45 26.28 -34.21
N GLY A 181 -12.12 26.42 -34.14
CA GLY A 181 -11.43 27.60 -34.68
C GLY A 181 -11.65 27.77 -36.19
N HIS A 182 -11.62 26.68 -36.96
CA HIS A 182 -11.93 26.71 -38.40
C HIS A 182 -13.39 27.07 -38.68
N LEU A 183 -14.32 26.49 -37.92
CA LEU A 183 -15.75 26.77 -38.05
C LEU A 183 -16.05 28.26 -37.83
N LEU A 184 -15.51 28.84 -36.75
CA LEU A 184 -15.70 30.26 -36.41
C LEU A 184 -15.13 31.19 -37.49
N ARG A 185 -13.95 30.86 -38.05
CA ARG A 185 -13.38 31.62 -39.18
C ARG A 185 -14.27 31.52 -40.42
N GLY A 186 -14.79 30.33 -40.71
CA GLY A 186 -15.73 30.12 -41.81
C GLY A 186 -16.99 30.99 -41.67
N PHE A 187 -17.59 31.05 -40.47
CA PHE A 187 -18.73 31.92 -40.20
C PHE A 187 -18.38 33.41 -40.36
N ALA A 188 -17.24 33.85 -39.86
CA ALA A 188 -16.80 35.25 -39.97
C ALA A 188 -16.60 35.68 -41.43
N SER A 189 -16.00 34.83 -42.27
CA SER A 189 -15.83 35.10 -43.69
C SER A 189 -17.17 35.13 -44.43
N ALA A 190 -18.10 34.23 -44.09
CA ALA A 190 -19.43 34.20 -44.71
C ALA A 190 -20.28 35.45 -44.37
N THR A 191 -20.14 36.00 -43.16
CA THR A 191 -20.82 37.25 -42.78
C THR A 191 -20.28 38.46 -43.53
N GLN A 192 -18.95 38.55 -43.72
CA GLN A 192 -18.34 39.66 -44.46
C GLN A 192 -18.80 39.71 -45.92
N LEU A 193 -18.84 38.56 -46.60
CA LEU A 193 -19.32 38.47 -47.98
C LEU A 193 -20.77 38.98 -48.13
N LYS A 194 -21.62 38.72 -47.13
CA LYS A 194 -23.02 39.14 -47.15
C LYS A 194 -23.19 40.65 -46.95
N GLU A 195 -22.29 41.28 -46.18
CA GLU A 195 -22.28 42.73 -46.02
C GLU A 195 -21.84 43.42 -47.33
N GLU A 196 -20.77 42.92 -47.97
CA GLU A 196 -20.28 43.45 -49.25
C GLU A 196 -21.33 43.34 -50.39
N GLU A 197 -22.05 42.22 -50.49
CA GLU A 197 -23.10 42.02 -51.52
C GLU A 197 -24.31 42.96 -51.32
N SER A 198 -24.54 43.44 -50.09
CA SER A 198 -25.64 44.37 -49.76
C SER A 198 -25.29 45.85 -49.96
N GLU A 199 -24.01 46.21 -50.06
CA GLU A 199 -23.57 47.58 -50.34
C GLU A 199 -23.53 47.90 -51.85
N ASP A 200 -23.41 46.88 -52.71
CA ASP A 200 -23.38 47.02 -54.17
C ASP A 200 -24.77 46.91 -54.86
N SER A 201 -25.86 46.77 -54.09
CA SER A 201 -27.26 46.68 -54.58
C SER A 201 -28.10 47.92 -54.25
#